data_AF-A0A5N5GLK6-F1
#
_entry.id   AF-A0A5N5GLK6-F1
#
_cell.length_a   1.000
_cell.length_b   1.000
_cell.length_c   1.000
_cell.angle_alpha   90.00
_cell.angle_beta   90.00
_cell.angle_gamma   90.00
#
_symmetry.space_group_name_H-M   'P 1'
#
loop_
_entity.id
_entity.type
_entity.pdbx_description
1 polymer ?
#
loop_
_entity_poly.entity_id
_entity_poly.type
_entity_poly.pdbx_seq_one_letter_code
_entity_poly.pdbx_strand_id
1 'polypeptide(L)'
;MAAIKVHGSVFSTPTIRVFATLYEKDIEFEFVPIDMGAGEHKKEPFISLNPFGQIPAFEDGDLKLFESRAITQYLAHEYADKGTPLVIRDSKKMAIISLWSEVEGQKFDPVASKLAFELAIKPLFKMTTDAAVVEENEAKLAAVLDVYETHLAQSKYLAGESFTLADLHHLPTIHYLMGTQSKKLFESRPHVSAWVADITARPAWNKVIALRNKVMAAIKVHGNVFSTGAMRVFATLYEKDMELELVQMDMRTGEHKKEPFISLNPFGQVPAFEHGDLKLFVSLNLASVLILIGEVITRSGGETLVYC
;
A
#
# COMPACT_ATOMS: atom_id res chain seq x y z
N MET A 1 5.44 5.62 -25.41
CA MET A 1 6.24 5.97 -24.21
C MET A 1 6.39 4.70 -23.40
N ALA A 2 7.56 4.45 -22.79
CA ALA A 2 7.69 3.32 -21.89
C ALA A 2 6.72 3.49 -20.71
N ALA A 3 6.19 2.40 -20.18
CA ALA A 3 5.32 2.46 -19.00
C ALA A 3 6.14 2.89 -17.77
N ILE A 4 5.58 3.78 -16.95
CA ILE A 4 6.16 4.13 -15.64
C ILE A 4 6.20 2.87 -14.78
N LYS A 5 7.32 2.63 -14.09
CA LYS A 5 7.46 1.52 -13.15
C LYS A 5 7.76 2.01 -11.74
N VAL A 6 7.16 1.35 -10.75
CA VAL A 6 7.46 1.58 -9.34
C VAL A 6 7.85 0.26 -8.69
N HIS A 7 9.09 0.17 -8.23
CA HIS A 7 9.65 -0.98 -7.55
C HIS A 7 9.53 -0.80 -6.05
N GLY A 8 8.80 -1.67 -5.35
CA GLY A 8 8.65 -1.55 -3.90
C GLY A 8 7.63 -2.50 -3.28
N SER A 9 7.04 -2.08 -2.17
CA SER A 9 6.06 -2.87 -1.43
C SER A 9 4.86 -2.00 -1.05
N VAL A 10 3.65 -2.56 -1.14
CA VAL A 10 2.41 -1.91 -0.67
C VAL A 10 2.38 -1.69 0.85
N PHE A 11 3.35 -2.25 1.58
CA PHE A 11 3.52 -2.05 3.03
C PHE A 11 4.55 -0.97 3.38
N SER A 12 5.27 -0.45 2.38
CA SER A 12 6.29 0.57 2.59
C SER A 12 5.69 1.96 2.48
N THR A 13 5.83 2.75 3.55
CA THR A 13 5.33 4.13 3.61
C THR A 13 5.91 5.01 2.48
N PRO A 14 7.22 4.98 2.15
CA PRO A 14 7.75 5.64 0.96
C PRO A 14 7.13 5.19 -0.36
N THR A 15 6.85 3.90 -0.52
CA THR A 15 6.30 3.37 -1.79
C THR A 15 4.87 3.85 -2.01
N ILE A 16 4.02 3.72 -0.99
CA ILE A 16 2.61 4.13 -1.09
C ILE A 16 2.44 5.66 -1.18
N ARG A 17 3.45 6.44 -0.77
CA ARG A 17 3.54 7.89 -1.08
C ARG A 17 3.60 8.16 -2.59
N VAL A 18 4.40 7.36 -3.31
CA VAL A 18 4.52 7.45 -4.77
C VAL A 18 3.20 7.03 -5.43
N PHE A 19 2.57 5.94 -4.96
CA PHE A 19 1.25 5.53 -5.48
C PHE A 19 0.19 6.59 -5.28
N ALA A 20 0.15 7.24 -4.11
CA ALA A 20 -0.80 8.33 -3.86
C ALA A 20 -0.62 9.45 -4.89
N THR A 21 0.62 9.82 -5.19
CA THR A 21 0.91 10.84 -6.21
C THR A 21 0.49 10.38 -7.61
N LEU A 22 0.83 9.15 -8.01
CA LEU A 22 0.43 8.61 -9.32
C LEU A 22 -1.10 8.60 -9.50
N TYR A 23 -1.85 8.19 -8.48
CA TYR A 23 -3.31 8.21 -8.52
C TYR A 23 -3.90 9.62 -8.48
N GLU A 24 -3.32 10.57 -7.73
CA GLU A 24 -3.73 11.98 -7.75
C GLU A 24 -3.51 12.61 -9.12
N LYS A 25 -2.48 12.18 -9.84
CA LYS A 25 -2.11 12.68 -11.17
C LYS A 25 -2.76 11.90 -12.32
N ASP A 26 -3.57 10.89 -12.01
CA ASP A 26 -4.21 9.99 -12.98
C ASP A 26 -3.21 9.38 -13.98
N ILE A 27 -2.12 8.85 -13.43
CA ILE A 27 -1.02 8.23 -14.17
C ILE A 27 -1.08 6.72 -13.99
N GLU A 28 -1.17 6.00 -15.10
CA GLU A 28 -1.01 4.55 -15.13
C GLU A 28 0.45 4.15 -14.90
N PHE A 29 0.67 3.10 -14.12
CA PHE A 29 2.00 2.59 -13.80
C PHE A 29 2.00 1.08 -13.62
N GLU A 30 3.15 0.47 -13.86
CA GLU A 30 3.45 -0.92 -13.52
C GLU A 30 4.01 -0.96 -12.09
N PHE A 31 3.36 -1.73 -11.21
CA PHE A 31 3.92 -2.04 -9.89
C PHE A 31 4.83 -3.26 -9.99
N VAL A 32 6.07 -3.11 -9.55
CA VAL A 32 7.07 -4.19 -9.45
C VAL A 32 7.30 -4.51 -7.96
N PRO A 33 6.61 -5.52 -7.41
CA PRO A 33 6.82 -5.99 -6.05
C PRO A 33 8.28 -6.32 -5.73
N ILE A 34 8.74 -5.92 -4.55
CA ILE A 34 10.04 -6.24 -3.96
C ILE A 34 9.82 -6.89 -2.59
N ASP A 35 10.32 -8.12 -2.41
CA ASP A 35 10.25 -8.84 -1.15
C ASP A 35 11.33 -8.34 -0.18
N MET A 36 10.89 -7.55 0.80
CA MET A 36 11.77 -7.06 1.87
C MET A 36 12.15 -8.15 2.87
N GLY A 37 11.30 -9.16 3.10
CA GLY A 37 11.56 -10.28 3.99
C GLY A 37 12.66 -11.20 3.46
N ALA A 38 12.65 -11.47 2.14
CA ALA A 38 13.72 -12.18 1.44
C ALA A 38 14.99 -11.33 1.18
N GLY A 39 14.95 -10.05 1.54
CA GLY A 39 16.07 -9.13 1.37
C GLY A 39 16.37 -8.73 -0.08
N GLU A 40 15.39 -8.81 -0.99
CA GLU A 40 15.57 -8.51 -2.42
C GLU A 40 16.03 -7.06 -2.65
N HIS A 41 15.49 -6.14 -1.85
CA HIS A 41 15.91 -4.73 -1.84
C HIS A 41 17.41 -4.50 -1.55
N LYS A 42 18.16 -5.53 -1.14
CA LYS A 42 19.61 -5.49 -0.89
C LYS A 42 20.44 -6.23 -1.95
N LYS A 43 19.80 -6.78 -2.98
CA LYS A 43 20.41 -7.66 -3.99
C LYS A 43 20.23 -7.07 -5.39
N GLU A 44 21.00 -7.59 -6.34
CA GLU A 44 20.73 -7.35 -7.76
C GLU A 44 19.46 -8.08 -8.21
N PRO A 45 18.71 -7.55 -9.19
CA PRO A 45 18.99 -6.31 -9.94
C PRO A 45 18.55 -5.02 -9.22
N PHE A 46 17.92 -5.11 -8.04
CA PHE A 46 17.29 -3.95 -7.40
C PHE A 46 18.30 -2.89 -6.93
N ILE A 47 19.44 -3.30 -6.37
CA ILE A 47 20.44 -2.35 -5.83
C ILE A 47 21.07 -1.48 -6.94
N SER A 48 21.01 -1.93 -8.21
CA SER A 48 21.34 -1.10 -9.38
C SER A 48 20.34 0.03 -9.63
N LEU A 49 19.11 -0.07 -9.13
CA LEU A 49 18.08 0.98 -9.19
C LEU A 49 18.14 1.92 -7.98
N ASN A 50 18.38 1.37 -6.78
CA ASN A 50 18.62 2.16 -5.57
C ASN A 50 19.85 1.62 -4.80
N PRO A 51 20.99 2.33 -4.84
CA PRO A 51 22.24 1.87 -4.24
C PRO A 51 22.21 1.84 -2.70
N PHE A 52 21.25 2.50 -2.05
CA PHE A 52 21.05 2.42 -0.60
C PHE A 52 20.32 1.14 -0.17
N GLY A 53 19.85 0.37 -1.15
CA GLY A 53 19.05 -0.82 -0.93
C GLY A 53 17.80 -0.50 -0.11
N GLN A 54 17.08 0.54 -0.51
CA GLN A 54 15.82 0.97 0.09
C GLN A 54 14.75 1.04 -1.00
N ILE A 55 13.49 0.91 -0.63
CA ILE A 55 12.36 1.07 -1.56
C ILE A 55 11.63 2.40 -1.29
N PRO A 56 11.04 3.05 -2.30
CA PRO A 56 10.91 2.58 -3.68
C PRO A 56 12.11 2.92 -4.58
N ALA A 57 12.14 2.28 -5.75
CA ALA A 57 12.77 2.82 -6.96
C ALA A 57 11.70 3.09 -8.03
N PHE A 58 11.99 4.00 -8.94
CA PHE A 58 11.05 4.52 -9.95
C PHE A 58 11.74 4.61 -11.31
N GLU A 59 11.00 4.25 -12.36
CA GLU A 59 11.46 4.36 -13.75
C GLU A 59 10.41 5.08 -14.61
N ASP A 60 10.87 6.04 -15.42
CA ASP A 60 10.10 6.67 -16.49
C ASP A 60 10.98 6.78 -17.75
N GLY A 61 10.83 5.82 -18.67
CA GLY A 61 11.76 5.65 -19.78
C GLY A 61 13.18 5.39 -19.28
N ASP A 62 14.13 6.24 -19.69
CA ASP A 62 15.54 6.14 -19.27
C ASP A 62 15.81 6.78 -17.89
N LEU A 63 14.85 7.52 -17.34
CA LEU A 63 14.99 8.16 -16.03
C LEU A 63 14.77 7.15 -14.92
N LYS A 64 15.78 7.00 -14.05
CA LYS A 64 15.71 6.16 -12.85
C LYS A 64 15.86 7.04 -11.62
N LEU A 65 14.92 6.95 -10.70
CA LEU A 65 14.90 7.73 -9.46
C LEU A 65 14.73 6.81 -8.25
N PHE A 66 15.29 7.25 -7.14
CA PHE A 66 15.00 6.77 -5.80
C PHE A 66 14.73 8.00 -4.91
N GLU A 67 14.41 7.79 -3.63
CA GLU A 67 13.81 8.79 -2.73
C GLU A 67 12.38 9.17 -3.08
N SER A 68 11.42 8.66 -2.30
CA SER A 68 9.98 8.88 -2.55
C SER A 68 9.58 10.35 -2.68
N ARG A 69 10.17 11.26 -1.88
CA ARG A 69 9.86 12.70 -1.96
C ARG A 69 10.38 13.33 -3.26
N ALA A 70 11.56 12.93 -3.72
CA ALA A 70 12.08 13.37 -5.02
C ALA A 70 11.23 12.82 -6.18
N ILE A 71 10.83 11.55 -6.12
CA ILE A 71 9.95 10.92 -7.12
C ILE A 71 8.61 11.66 -7.20
N THR A 72 7.96 11.92 -6.05
CA THR A 72 6.67 12.63 -6.05
C THR A 72 6.78 14.08 -6.51
N GLN A 73 7.91 14.75 -6.23
CA GLN A 73 8.20 16.08 -6.76
C GLN A 73 8.35 16.06 -8.28
N TYR A 74 9.11 15.10 -8.82
CA TYR A 74 9.23 14.89 -10.27
C TYR A 74 7.85 14.69 -10.91
N LEU A 75 7.05 13.75 -10.40
CA LEU A 75 5.72 13.47 -10.92
C LEU A 75 4.79 14.70 -10.88
N ALA A 76 4.87 15.49 -9.81
CA ALA A 76 4.06 16.70 -9.68
C ALA A 76 4.44 17.78 -10.70
N HIS A 77 5.73 17.91 -11.03
CA HIS A 77 6.24 18.90 -12.00
C HIS A 77 6.07 18.45 -13.44
N GLU A 78 6.54 17.23 -13.77
CA GLU A 78 6.50 16.69 -15.13
C GLU A 78 5.06 16.56 -15.64
N TYR A 79 4.18 16.04 -14.79
CA TYR A 79 2.77 15.84 -15.11
C TYR A 79 1.89 16.95 -14.54
N ALA A 80 2.40 18.18 -14.42
CA ALA A 80 1.69 19.31 -13.81
C ALA A 80 0.27 19.54 -14.37
N ASP A 81 0.06 19.24 -15.65
CA ASP A 81 -1.22 19.46 -16.35
C ASP A 81 -2.22 18.29 -16.20
N LYS A 82 -1.87 17.22 -15.46
CA LYS A 82 -2.75 16.09 -15.15
C LYS A 82 -3.20 16.06 -13.69
N GLY A 83 -4.44 15.61 -13.48
CA GLY A 83 -5.02 15.34 -12.16
C GLY A 83 -4.97 16.54 -11.21
N THR A 84 -4.78 16.27 -9.92
CA THR A 84 -4.70 17.30 -8.88
C THR A 84 -3.40 18.11 -9.00
N PRO A 85 -3.47 19.46 -8.90
CA PRO A 85 -2.29 20.32 -8.88
C PRO A 85 -1.56 20.23 -7.53
N LEU A 86 -0.68 19.22 -7.38
CA LEU A 86 0.09 18.98 -6.15
C LEU A 86 1.22 20.00 -5.91
N VAL A 87 1.56 20.78 -6.93
CA VAL A 87 2.51 21.90 -6.92
C VAL A 87 1.88 23.10 -7.64
N ILE A 88 2.31 24.31 -7.33
CA ILE A 88 1.72 25.54 -7.86
C ILE A 88 2.78 26.32 -8.65
N ARG A 89 2.48 26.78 -9.87
CA ARG A 89 3.41 27.59 -10.67
C ARG A 89 3.47 29.06 -10.21
N ASP A 90 3.77 29.28 -8.94
CA ASP A 90 4.06 30.57 -8.30
C ASP A 90 5.19 30.37 -7.28
N SER A 91 6.24 31.18 -7.36
CA SER A 91 7.44 30.96 -6.57
C SER A 91 7.22 31.10 -5.06
N LYS A 92 6.32 31.99 -4.64
CA LYS A 92 6.01 32.20 -3.21
C LYS A 92 5.19 31.03 -2.67
N LYS A 93 4.18 30.58 -3.40
CA LYS A 93 3.39 29.39 -3.04
C LYS A 93 4.23 28.13 -3.04
N MET A 94 5.14 27.95 -4.01
CA MET A 94 6.10 26.84 -3.98
C MET A 94 7.00 26.88 -2.76
N ALA A 95 7.49 28.05 -2.35
CA ALA A 95 8.31 28.16 -1.15
C ALA A 95 7.55 27.69 0.11
N ILE A 96 6.24 27.96 0.19
CA ILE A 96 5.40 27.47 1.29
C ILE A 96 5.21 25.94 1.21
N ILE A 97 4.97 25.39 0.01
CA ILE A 97 4.88 23.93 -0.16
C ILE A 97 6.18 23.26 0.26
N SER A 98 7.33 23.75 -0.23
CA SER A 98 8.65 23.24 0.14
C SER A 98 8.93 23.37 1.63
N LEU A 99 8.55 24.48 2.26
CA LEU A 99 8.69 24.66 3.71
C LEU A 99 7.95 23.54 4.47
N TRP A 100 6.69 23.28 4.13
CA TRP A 100 5.90 22.27 4.84
C TRP A 100 6.28 20.84 4.48
N SER A 101 6.79 20.58 3.27
CA SER A 101 7.44 19.30 2.94
C SER A 101 8.72 19.07 3.75
N GLU A 102 9.53 20.10 4.00
CA GLU A 102 10.69 19.99 4.88
C GLU A 102 10.28 19.80 6.35
N VAL A 103 9.23 20.47 6.81
CA VAL A 103 8.66 20.23 8.15
C VAL A 103 8.17 18.78 8.27
N GLU A 104 7.53 18.23 7.24
CA GLU A 104 7.16 16.81 7.19
C GLU A 104 8.39 15.92 7.34
N GLY A 105 9.39 16.07 6.46
CA GLY A 105 10.56 15.21 6.43
C GLY A 105 11.48 15.33 7.65
N GLN A 106 11.57 16.51 8.27
CA GLN A 106 12.52 16.78 9.36
C GLN A 106 11.89 16.76 10.76
N LYS A 107 10.59 17.05 10.89
CA LYS A 107 9.92 17.17 12.20
C LYS A 107 8.90 16.07 12.42
N PHE A 108 8.07 15.77 11.41
CA PHE A 108 7.01 14.78 11.55
C PHE A 108 7.52 13.35 11.31
N ASP A 109 8.13 13.08 10.15
CA ASP A 109 8.49 11.74 9.70
C ASP A 109 9.46 11.02 10.64
N PRO A 110 10.53 11.64 11.20
CA PRO A 110 11.49 10.92 12.05
C PRO A 110 10.88 10.34 13.33
N VAL A 111 9.79 10.93 13.84
CA VAL A 111 9.09 10.46 15.05
C VAL A 111 7.87 9.61 14.68
N ALA A 112 7.11 10.02 13.66
CA ALA A 112 5.91 9.32 13.23
C ALA A 112 6.23 7.98 12.58
N SER A 113 7.30 7.88 11.78
CA SER A 113 7.72 6.63 11.15
C SER A 113 8.20 5.59 12.17
N LYS A 114 8.89 6.02 13.24
CA LYS A 114 9.28 5.14 14.35
C LYS A 114 8.07 4.57 15.08
N LEU A 115 7.08 5.43 15.37
CA LEU A 115 5.81 4.98 15.94
C LEU A 115 5.08 4.00 15.02
N ALA A 116 4.95 4.32 13.74
CA ALA A 116 4.30 3.44 12.78
C ALA A 116 5.03 2.09 12.67
N PHE A 117 6.36 2.10 12.73
CA PHE A 117 7.16 0.88 12.75
C PHE A 117 6.87 0.03 14.00
N GLU A 118 6.92 0.63 15.19
CA GLU A 118 6.67 -0.07 16.46
C GLU A 118 5.23 -0.59 16.61
N LEU A 119 4.25 0.19 16.17
CA LEU A 119 2.83 -0.05 16.47
C LEU A 119 2.05 -0.73 15.37
N ALA A 120 2.50 -0.63 14.12
CA ALA A 120 1.78 -1.20 12.99
C ALA A 120 2.63 -2.22 12.21
N ILE A 121 3.88 -1.88 11.90
CA ILE A 121 4.74 -2.76 11.09
C ILE A 121 5.23 -3.97 11.90
N LYS A 122 5.81 -3.77 13.09
CA LYS A 122 6.29 -4.87 13.93
C LYS A 122 5.19 -5.90 14.24
N PRO A 123 3.98 -5.53 14.69
CA PRO A 123 2.91 -6.49 14.92
C PRO A 123 2.49 -7.26 13.66
N LEU A 124 2.48 -6.62 12.48
CA LEU A 124 2.20 -7.27 11.20
C LEU A 124 3.18 -8.41 10.92
N PHE A 125 4.43 -8.27 11.36
CA PHE A 125 5.49 -9.28 11.24
C PHE A 125 5.70 -10.10 12.52
N LYS A 126 4.73 -10.12 13.44
CA LYS A 126 4.77 -10.88 14.71
C LYS A 126 5.98 -10.51 15.60
N MET A 127 6.52 -9.30 15.44
CA MET A 127 7.60 -8.74 16.26
C MET A 127 7.05 -7.99 17.48
N THR A 128 7.83 -7.91 18.55
CA THR A 128 7.45 -7.23 19.79
C THR A 128 7.63 -5.71 19.69
N THR A 129 6.57 -4.97 20.03
CA THR A 129 6.58 -3.51 20.22
C THR A 129 7.39 -3.12 21.44
N ASP A 130 8.24 -2.09 21.31
CA ASP A 130 8.96 -1.49 22.42
C ASP A 130 8.15 -0.32 23.01
N ALA A 131 7.62 -0.51 24.22
CA ALA A 131 6.79 0.48 24.88
C ALA A 131 7.53 1.80 25.21
N ALA A 132 8.84 1.74 25.50
CA ALA A 132 9.61 2.95 25.82
C ALA A 132 9.82 3.82 24.57
N VAL A 133 10.10 3.18 23.43
CA VAL A 133 10.19 3.88 22.14
C VAL A 133 8.85 4.51 21.77
N VAL A 134 7.74 3.80 22.05
CA VAL A 134 6.39 4.33 21.81
C VAL A 134 6.12 5.56 22.67
N GLU A 135 6.32 5.48 23.98
CA GLU A 135 6.09 6.60 24.90
C GLU A 135 6.91 7.85 24.52
N GLU A 136 8.21 7.65 24.25
CA GLU A 136 9.11 8.73 23.84
C GLU A 136 8.64 9.43 22.56
N ASN A 137 8.26 8.65 21.54
CA ASN A 137 7.89 9.22 20.25
C ASN A 137 6.44 9.73 20.23
N GLU A 138 5.52 9.19 21.06
CA GLU A 138 4.18 9.77 21.23
C GLU A 138 4.28 11.19 21.80
N ALA A 139 5.12 11.41 22.81
CA ALA A 139 5.35 12.73 23.39
C ALA A 139 5.94 13.72 22.37
N LYS A 140 6.93 13.27 21.57
CA LYS A 140 7.53 14.10 20.51
C LYS A 140 6.55 14.42 19.39
N LEU A 141 5.76 13.43 18.95
CA LEU A 141 4.75 13.62 17.92
C LEU A 141 3.64 14.57 18.40
N ALA A 142 3.22 14.47 19.67
CA ALA A 142 2.25 15.38 20.25
C ALA A 142 2.70 16.86 20.13
N ALA A 143 3.95 17.15 20.48
CA ALA A 143 4.51 18.50 20.35
C ALA A 143 4.55 19.00 18.89
N VAL A 144 4.84 18.12 17.92
CA VAL A 144 4.77 18.46 16.49
C VAL A 144 3.32 18.77 16.08
N LEU A 145 2.37 17.93 16.53
CA LEU A 145 0.97 18.11 16.19
C LEU A 145 0.34 19.35 16.85
N ASP A 146 0.86 19.84 17.97
CA ASP A 146 0.44 21.12 18.56
C ASP A 146 0.78 22.32 17.67
N VAL A 147 1.94 22.27 17.00
CA VAL A 147 2.31 23.26 15.98
C VAL A 147 1.37 23.17 14.77
N TYR A 148 1.06 21.94 14.34
CA TYR A 148 0.14 21.72 13.22
C TYR A 148 -1.28 22.20 13.55
N GLU A 149 -1.76 21.95 14.76
CA GLU A 149 -3.07 22.40 15.23
C GLU A 149 -3.19 23.93 15.19
N THR A 150 -2.16 24.64 15.66
CA THR A 150 -2.12 26.10 15.62
C THR A 150 -2.13 26.62 14.19
N HIS A 151 -1.39 25.97 13.29
CA HIS A 151 -1.31 26.34 11.88
C HIS A 151 -2.62 26.06 11.12
N LEU A 152 -3.19 24.87 11.29
CA LEU A 152 -4.42 24.43 10.63
C LEU A 152 -5.67 25.16 11.14
N ALA A 153 -5.59 25.86 12.27
CA ALA A 153 -6.61 26.81 12.68
C ALA A 153 -6.70 28.06 11.77
N GLN A 154 -5.66 28.32 10.98
CA GLN A 154 -5.55 29.51 10.11
C GLN A 154 -5.53 29.16 8.62
N SER A 155 -5.33 27.90 8.27
CA SER A 155 -5.16 27.43 6.91
C SER A 155 -5.83 26.08 6.73
N LYS A 156 -6.54 25.89 5.61
CA LYS A 156 -7.27 24.64 5.34
C LYS A 156 -6.33 23.43 5.23
N TYR A 157 -5.20 23.59 4.55
CA TYR A 157 -4.13 22.62 4.37
C TYR A 157 -2.80 23.21 4.83
N LEU A 158 -1.75 22.38 4.90
CA LEU A 158 -0.44 22.83 5.38
C LEU A 158 0.13 23.96 4.52
N ALA A 159 -0.03 23.88 3.19
CA ALA A 159 0.51 24.88 2.28
C ALA A 159 -0.49 25.95 1.81
N GLY A 160 -1.68 26.05 2.42
CA GLY A 160 -2.70 27.04 2.11
C GLY A 160 -4.09 26.43 1.89
N GLU A 161 -4.82 26.93 0.89
CA GLU A 161 -6.22 26.57 0.66
C GLU A 161 -6.44 25.30 -0.19
N SER A 162 -5.37 24.68 -0.69
CA SER A 162 -5.44 23.52 -1.58
C SER A 162 -4.52 22.42 -1.11
N PHE A 163 -4.93 21.17 -1.36
CA PHE A 163 -4.13 19.98 -1.10
C PHE A 163 -2.90 19.95 -2.01
N THR A 164 -1.72 19.75 -1.42
CA THR A 164 -0.43 19.74 -2.15
C THR A 164 0.44 18.55 -1.75
N LEU A 165 1.66 18.47 -2.31
CA LEU A 165 2.68 17.53 -1.84
C LEU A 165 2.95 17.64 -0.34
N ALA A 166 2.82 18.84 0.24
CA ALA A 166 3.02 19.06 1.67
C ALA A 166 2.05 18.22 2.51
N ASP A 167 0.80 18.02 2.08
CA ASP A 167 -0.19 17.20 2.77
C ASP A 167 -0.10 15.72 2.38
N LEU A 168 0.16 15.47 1.08
CA LEU A 168 0.25 14.12 0.52
C LEU A 168 1.36 13.31 1.20
N HIS A 169 2.49 13.94 1.51
CA HIS A 169 3.65 13.27 2.08
C HIS A 169 3.38 12.63 3.46
N HIS A 170 2.41 13.14 4.22
CA HIS A 170 2.01 12.59 5.52
C HIS A 170 1.07 11.38 5.43
N LEU A 171 0.30 11.24 4.35
CA LEU A 171 -0.74 10.21 4.19
C LEU A 171 -0.31 8.81 4.60
N PRO A 172 0.85 8.28 4.15
CA PRO A 172 1.27 6.92 4.48
C PRO A 172 1.39 6.68 5.97
N THR A 173 2.13 7.55 6.66
CA THR A 173 2.45 7.36 8.07
C THR A 173 1.22 7.65 8.94
N ILE A 174 0.42 8.66 8.59
CA ILE A 174 -0.86 8.94 9.26
C ILE A 174 -1.79 7.74 9.15
N HIS A 175 -1.94 7.14 7.97
CA HIS A 175 -2.81 5.97 7.80
C HIS A 175 -2.44 4.82 8.73
N TYR A 176 -1.15 4.51 8.86
CA TYR A 176 -0.69 3.50 9.82
C TYR A 176 -1.02 3.89 11.26
N LEU A 177 -0.72 5.12 11.67
CA LEU A 177 -0.94 5.56 13.05
C LEU A 177 -2.42 5.64 13.42
N MET A 178 -3.31 5.99 12.48
CA MET A 178 -4.76 5.99 12.69
C MET A 178 -5.33 4.60 12.99
N GLY A 179 -4.63 3.53 12.59
CA GLY A 179 -4.95 2.15 12.93
C GLY A 179 -4.43 1.68 14.30
N THR A 180 -3.80 2.56 15.09
CA THR A 180 -3.14 2.23 16.36
C THR A 180 -3.69 3.06 17.52
N GLN A 181 -3.22 2.80 18.74
CA GLN A 181 -3.57 3.63 19.90
C GLN A 181 -3.07 5.08 19.78
N SER A 182 -2.06 5.37 18.95
CA SER A 182 -1.56 6.74 18.75
C SER A 182 -2.52 7.62 17.96
N LYS A 183 -3.60 7.07 17.38
CA LYS A 183 -4.67 7.86 16.75
C LYS A 183 -5.24 8.95 17.66
N LYS A 184 -5.22 8.72 18.98
CA LYS A 184 -5.62 9.68 20.02
C LYS A 184 -4.90 11.03 19.89
N LEU A 185 -3.65 11.03 19.40
CA LEU A 185 -2.85 12.25 19.23
C LEU A 185 -3.41 13.14 18.09
N PHE A 186 -4.03 12.53 17.09
CA PHE A 186 -4.68 13.26 16.00
C PHE A 186 -6.11 13.64 16.40
N GLU A 187 -6.88 12.71 16.97
CA GLU A 187 -8.28 12.91 17.35
C GLU A 187 -8.47 13.98 18.43
N SER A 188 -7.50 14.20 19.32
CA SER A 188 -7.56 15.21 20.38
C SER A 188 -7.32 16.65 19.91
N ARG A 189 -7.02 16.86 18.63
CA ARG A 189 -6.66 18.16 18.03
C ARG A 189 -7.64 18.44 16.89
N PRO A 190 -8.67 19.29 17.09
CA PRO A 190 -9.80 19.37 16.17
C PRO A 190 -9.43 19.78 14.74
N HIS A 191 -8.48 20.70 14.53
CA HIS A 191 -8.07 21.11 13.18
C HIS A 191 -7.20 20.04 12.51
N VAL A 192 -6.28 19.43 13.26
CA VAL A 192 -5.51 18.27 12.78
C VAL A 192 -6.43 17.10 12.43
N SER A 193 -7.39 16.77 13.29
CA SER A 193 -8.36 15.70 13.09
C SER A 193 -9.19 15.92 11.82
N ALA A 194 -9.69 17.15 11.62
CA ALA A 194 -10.41 17.53 10.41
C ALA A 194 -9.54 17.42 9.14
N TRP A 195 -8.29 17.90 9.21
CA TRP A 195 -7.32 17.77 8.11
C TRP A 195 -7.02 16.30 7.79
N VAL A 196 -6.76 15.46 8.80
CA VAL A 196 -6.55 14.01 8.63
C VAL A 196 -7.75 13.36 7.96
N ALA A 197 -8.97 13.65 8.44
CA ALA A 197 -10.20 13.10 7.87
C ALA A 197 -10.35 13.50 6.39
N ASP A 198 -10.04 14.74 6.04
CA ASP A 198 -10.12 15.22 4.66
C ASP A 198 -9.09 14.56 3.74
N ILE A 199 -7.80 14.56 4.12
CA ILE A 199 -6.74 14.00 3.26
C ILE A 199 -6.88 12.49 3.10
N THR A 200 -7.32 11.76 4.13
CA THR A 200 -7.50 10.31 4.06
C THR A 200 -8.77 9.88 3.35
N ALA A 201 -9.76 10.77 3.18
CA ALA A 201 -10.97 10.50 2.40
C ALA A 201 -10.77 10.62 0.89
N ARG A 202 -9.60 11.09 0.43
CA ARG A 202 -9.34 11.37 -0.98
C ARG A 202 -9.45 10.11 -1.85
N PRO A 203 -10.11 10.17 -3.03
CA PRO A 203 -10.27 9.00 -3.90
C PRO A 203 -8.96 8.32 -4.30
N ALA A 204 -7.91 9.11 -4.55
CA ALA A 204 -6.59 8.58 -4.86
C ALA A 204 -6.01 7.76 -3.70
N TRP A 205 -6.16 8.25 -2.46
CA TRP A 205 -5.74 7.51 -1.28
C TRP A 205 -6.53 6.21 -1.09
N ASN A 206 -7.84 6.24 -1.31
CA ASN A 206 -8.66 5.02 -1.27
C ASN A 206 -8.22 3.98 -2.30
N LYS A 207 -7.76 4.37 -3.49
CA LYS A 207 -7.16 3.45 -4.48
C LYS A 207 -5.87 2.81 -3.96
N VAL A 208 -5.01 3.58 -3.28
CA VAL A 208 -3.80 3.04 -2.62
C VAL A 208 -4.17 1.98 -1.58
N ILE A 209 -5.14 2.29 -0.71
CA ILE A 209 -5.58 1.37 0.34
C ILE A 209 -6.27 0.14 -0.25
N ALA A 210 -7.06 0.29 -1.31
CA ALA A 210 -7.65 -0.83 -2.01
C ALA A 210 -6.59 -1.77 -2.60
N LEU A 211 -5.53 -1.22 -3.22
CA LEU A 211 -4.41 -2.01 -3.73
C LEU A 211 -3.70 -2.79 -2.59
N ARG A 212 -3.43 -2.12 -1.47
CA ARG A 212 -2.84 -2.77 -0.28
C ARG A 212 -3.74 -3.87 0.28
N ASN A 213 -5.03 -3.59 0.42
CA ASN A 213 -6.00 -4.56 0.96
C ASN A 213 -6.16 -5.77 0.04
N LYS A 214 -6.07 -5.57 -1.27
CA LYS A 214 -6.06 -6.66 -2.24
C LYS A 214 -4.88 -7.60 -2.00
N VAL A 215 -3.68 -7.06 -1.79
CA VAL A 215 -2.48 -7.87 -1.47
C VAL A 215 -2.60 -8.58 -0.12
N MET A 216 -3.24 -7.94 0.87
CA MET A 216 -3.45 -8.52 2.21
C MET A 216 -4.59 -9.53 2.29
N ALA A 217 -5.43 -9.65 1.27
CA ALA A 217 -6.62 -10.48 1.36
C ALA A 217 -6.24 -11.95 1.58
N ALA A 218 -6.90 -12.62 2.52
CA ALA A 218 -6.69 -14.04 2.72
C ALA A 218 -7.00 -14.80 1.43
N ILE A 219 -6.20 -15.83 1.13
CA ILE A 219 -6.54 -16.79 0.09
C ILE A 219 -7.58 -17.74 0.68
N LYS A 220 -8.83 -17.57 0.26
CA LYS A 220 -9.92 -18.46 0.65
C LYS A 220 -10.05 -19.58 -0.38
N VAL A 221 -10.03 -20.80 0.13
CA VAL A 221 -10.29 -22.00 -0.67
C VAL A 221 -11.61 -22.59 -0.18
N HIS A 222 -12.64 -22.47 -1.02
CA HIS A 222 -13.95 -23.06 -0.75
C HIS A 222 -13.96 -24.50 -1.25
N GLY A 223 -14.03 -25.46 -0.34
CA GLY A 223 -13.97 -26.86 -0.70
C GLY A 223 -13.93 -27.79 0.50
N ASN A 224 -13.49 -29.02 0.26
CA ASN A 224 -13.38 -30.02 1.31
C ASN A 224 -12.00 -30.68 1.22
N VAL A 225 -11.34 -30.85 2.37
CA VAL A 225 -10.04 -31.55 2.50
C VAL A 225 -10.00 -32.93 1.85
N PHE A 226 -11.14 -33.61 1.71
CA PHE A 226 -11.21 -34.92 1.05
C PHE A 226 -11.25 -34.86 -0.48
N SER A 227 -11.40 -33.67 -1.08
CA SER A 227 -11.41 -33.51 -2.53
C SER A 227 -9.99 -33.44 -3.09
N THR A 228 -9.71 -34.23 -4.12
CA THR A 228 -8.39 -34.29 -4.77
C THR A 228 -7.96 -32.94 -5.35
N GLY A 229 -8.92 -32.14 -5.84
CA GLY A 229 -8.67 -30.77 -6.30
C GLY A 229 -8.21 -29.84 -5.18
N ALA A 230 -8.83 -29.88 -4.00
CA ALA A 230 -8.44 -29.05 -2.86
C ALA A 230 -7.09 -29.50 -2.27
N MET A 231 -6.82 -30.82 -2.20
CA MET A 231 -5.52 -31.32 -1.74
C MET A 231 -4.35 -30.79 -2.58
N ARG A 232 -4.49 -30.75 -3.92
CA ARG A 232 -3.44 -30.21 -4.82
C ARG A 232 -3.14 -28.75 -4.52
N VAL A 233 -4.19 -27.98 -4.26
CA VAL A 233 -4.10 -26.56 -3.91
C VAL A 233 -3.41 -26.35 -2.58
N PHE A 234 -3.82 -27.12 -1.57
CA PHE A 234 -3.21 -27.03 -0.25
C PHE A 234 -1.73 -27.39 -0.30
N ALA A 235 -1.36 -28.42 -1.07
CA ALA A 235 0.04 -28.77 -1.29
C ALA A 235 0.82 -27.61 -1.94
N THR A 236 0.31 -27.01 -3.02
CA THR A 236 0.98 -25.88 -3.69
C THR A 236 1.10 -24.64 -2.81
N LEU A 237 0.06 -24.31 -2.04
CA LEU A 237 0.08 -23.16 -1.12
C LEU A 237 1.03 -23.40 0.04
N TYR A 238 1.06 -24.63 0.58
CA TYR A 238 1.99 -25.03 1.63
C TYR A 238 3.45 -24.99 1.15
N GLU A 239 3.74 -25.46 -0.06
CA GLU A 239 5.07 -25.37 -0.67
C GLU A 239 5.55 -23.92 -0.86
N LYS A 240 4.61 -22.98 -1.02
CA LYS A 240 4.88 -21.55 -1.21
C LYS A 240 4.82 -20.73 0.09
N ASP A 241 4.65 -21.38 1.24
CA ASP A 241 4.48 -20.72 2.55
C ASP A 241 3.35 -19.67 2.57
N MET A 242 2.28 -19.93 1.80
CA MET A 242 1.14 -19.03 1.71
C MET A 242 0.05 -19.45 2.70
N GLU A 243 -0.26 -18.57 3.65
CA GLU A 243 -1.39 -18.76 4.56
C GLU A 243 -2.73 -18.75 3.78
N LEU A 244 -3.61 -19.69 4.10
CA LEU A 244 -4.93 -19.84 3.47
C LEU A 244 -6.01 -20.04 4.52
N GLU A 245 -7.22 -19.65 4.16
CA GLU A 245 -8.44 -19.94 4.89
C GLU A 245 -9.24 -21.01 4.13
N LEU A 246 -9.43 -22.18 4.74
CA LEU A 246 -10.30 -23.21 4.18
C LEU A 246 -11.75 -22.93 4.59
N VAL A 247 -12.59 -22.60 3.63
CA VAL A 247 -14.04 -22.57 3.81
C VAL A 247 -14.56 -23.99 3.54
N GLN A 248 -14.70 -24.75 4.63
CA GLN A 248 -15.11 -26.15 4.58
C GLN A 248 -16.55 -26.27 4.07
N MET A 249 -16.72 -27.00 2.97
CA MET A 249 -18.01 -27.24 2.31
C MET A 249 -18.52 -28.66 2.63
N ASP A 250 -19.76 -28.78 3.10
CA ASP A 250 -20.41 -30.08 3.22
C ASP A 250 -21.03 -30.53 1.87
N MET A 251 -20.38 -31.53 1.28
CA MET A 251 -20.81 -32.09 0.00
C MET A 251 -22.09 -32.93 0.12
N ARG A 252 -22.42 -33.43 1.31
CA ARG A 252 -23.61 -34.29 1.55
C ARG A 252 -24.88 -33.47 1.61
N THR A 253 -24.81 -32.25 2.16
CA THR A 253 -25.93 -31.31 2.26
C THR A 253 -26.19 -30.54 0.94
N GLY A 254 -25.27 -30.67 -0.02
CA GLY A 254 -25.34 -30.01 -1.31
C GLY A 254 -25.05 -28.50 -1.23
N GLU A 255 -24.29 -28.04 -0.23
CA GLU A 255 -23.91 -26.62 -0.08
C GLU A 255 -23.24 -26.05 -1.33
N HIS A 256 -22.39 -26.84 -1.98
CA HIS A 256 -21.75 -26.51 -3.26
C HIS A 256 -22.73 -26.29 -4.42
N LYS A 257 -24.03 -26.57 -4.26
CA LYS A 257 -25.07 -26.37 -5.27
C LYS A 257 -26.04 -25.25 -4.89
N LYS A 258 -25.75 -24.49 -3.84
CA LYS A 258 -26.63 -23.45 -3.28
C LYS A 258 -25.86 -22.14 -3.14
N GLU A 259 -26.59 -21.05 -2.92
CA GLU A 259 -25.99 -19.80 -2.48
C GLU A 259 -25.40 -19.94 -1.06
N PRO A 260 -24.29 -19.24 -0.75
CA PRO A 260 -23.59 -18.28 -1.61
C PRO A 260 -22.61 -18.91 -2.62
N PHE A 261 -22.39 -20.23 -2.57
CA PHE A 261 -21.31 -20.87 -3.34
C PHE A 261 -21.55 -20.86 -4.86
N ILE A 262 -22.79 -21.00 -5.33
CA ILE A 262 -23.10 -20.94 -6.77
C ILE A 262 -22.76 -19.56 -7.37
N SER A 263 -22.85 -18.46 -6.60
CA SER A 263 -22.37 -17.14 -7.05
C SER A 263 -20.85 -17.06 -7.23
N LEU A 264 -20.10 -17.96 -6.58
CA LEU A 264 -18.65 -18.07 -6.69
C LEU A 264 -18.24 -19.04 -7.80
N ASN A 265 -18.92 -20.20 -7.89
CA ASN A 265 -18.76 -21.17 -8.95
C ASN A 265 -20.13 -21.63 -9.47
N PRO A 266 -20.57 -21.14 -10.65
CA PRO A 266 -21.89 -21.49 -11.19
C PRO A 266 -22.04 -22.97 -11.54
N PHE A 267 -20.94 -23.72 -11.65
CA PHE A 267 -20.96 -25.17 -11.90
C PHE A 267 -21.09 -26.01 -10.63
N GLY A 268 -21.05 -25.37 -9.45
CA GLY A 268 -21.11 -26.03 -8.17
C GLY A 268 -19.96 -27.00 -7.92
N GLN A 269 -18.80 -26.80 -8.55
CA GLN A 269 -17.63 -27.66 -8.38
C GLN A 269 -16.69 -27.12 -7.30
N VAL A 270 -16.10 -28.00 -6.49
CA VAL A 270 -15.05 -27.65 -5.53
C VAL A 270 -13.69 -28.15 -6.04
N PRO A 271 -12.58 -27.47 -5.70
CA PRO A 271 -12.51 -26.21 -4.95
C PRO A 271 -12.80 -24.97 -5.81
N ALA A 272 -13.22 -23.88 -5.17
CA ALA A 272 -13.26 -22.53 -5.73
C ALA A 272 -12.39 -21.57 -4.89
N PHE A 273 -11.88 -20.52 -5.52
CA PHE A 273 -10.87 -19.61 -4.96
C PHE A 273 -11.43 -18.22 -4.85
N GLU A 274 -11.08 -17.57 -3.76
CA GLU A 274 -11.35 -16.17 -3.52
C GLU A 274 -10.10 -15.52 -2.92
N HIS A 275 -9.66 -14.42 -3.52
CA HIS A 275 -8.57 -13.57 -2.99
C HIS A 275 -8.93 -12.11 -3.26
N GLY A 276 -9.48 -11.43 -2.27
CA GLY A 276 -10.13 -10.13 -2.45
C GLY A 276 -11.29 -10.27 -3.44
N ASP A 277 -11.29 -9.44 -4.49
CA ASP A 277 -12.32 -9.48 -5.54
C ASP A 277 -12.09 -10.57 -6.60
N LEU A 278 -10.94 -11.25 -6.58
CA LEU A 278 -10.62 -12.30 -7.54
C LEU A 278 -11.33 -13.60 -7.17
N LYS A 279 -12.14 -14.12 -8.11
CA LYS A 279 -12.88 -15.39 -7.97
C LYS A 279 -12.50 -16.35 -9.10
N LEU A 280 -12.07 -17.57 -8.79
CA LEU A 280 -11.61 -18.57 -9.78
C LEU A 280 -12.15 -19.97 -9.45
N PHE A 281 -12.50 -20.77 -10.46
CA PHE A 281 -13.20 -22.04 -10.21
C PHE A 281 -12.90 -23.23 -11.16
N VAL A 282 -11.78 -23.25 -11.89
CA VAL A 282 -11.50 -24.32 -12.88
C VAL A 282 -10.52 -25.39 -12.35
N SER A 283 -10.97 -26.66 -12.34
CA SER A 283 -10.25 -27.81 -11.77
C SER A 283 -8.98 -28.26 -12.53
N LEU A 284 -8.80 -27.85 -13.79
CA LEU A 284 -7.68 -28.30 -14.64
C LEU A 284 -6.49 -27.35 -14.69
N ASN A 285 -6.59 -26.13 -14.15
CA ASN A 285 -5.50 -25.16 -14.21
C ASN A 285 -5.26 -24.44 -12.88
N LEU A 286 -5.80 -24.94 -11.78
CA LEU A 286 -5.69 -24.33 -10.46
C LEU A 286 -4.24 -24.21 -9.97
N ALA A 287 -3.40 -25.20 -10.26
CA ALA A 287 -1.96 -25.13 -10.02
C ALA A 287 -1.31 -24.07 -10.93
N SER A 288 -1.72 -23.97 -12.20
CA SER A 288 -1.29 -22.91 -13.13
C SER A 288 -1.81 -21.53 -12.72
N VAL A 289 -2.93 -21.47 -11.99
CA VAL A 289 -3.56 -20.26 -11.47
C VAL A 289 -2.97 -19.85 -10.12
N LEU A 290 -2.51 -20.79 -9.31
CA LEU A 290 -1.68 -20.55 -8.11
C LEU A 290 -0.22 -20.27 -8.48
N ILE A 291 0.23 -20.80 -9.61
CA ILE A 291 1.40 -20.32 -10.32
C ILE A 291 1.09 -18.91 -10.81
N LEU A 292 -0.02 -18.58 -11.46
CA LEU A 292 -0.35 -17.18 -11.83
C LEU A 292 -0.57 -16.25 -10.64
N ILE A 293 -1.13 -16.68 -9.50
CA ILE A 293 -1.25 -15.85 -8.29
C ILE A 293 0.13 -15.73 -7.65
N GLY A 294 0.85 -16.85 -7.56
CA GLY A 294 2.24 -16.90 -7.15
C GLY A 294 3.15 -16.08 -8.05
N GLU A 295 2.91 -15.98 -9.36
CA GLU A 295 3.66 -15.27 -10.41
C GLU A 295 3.12 -13.83 -10.60
N VAL A 296 1.88 -13.53 -10.25
CA VAL A 296 1.42 -12.15 -10.04
C VAL A 296 2.05 -11.61 -8.74
N ILE A 297 2.41 -12.50 -7.80
CA ILE A 297 3.17 -12.20 -6.60
C ILE A 297 4.71 -12.33 -6.81
N THR A 298 5.21 -13.11 -7.79
CA THR A 298 6.67 -13.41 -8.01
C THR A 298 7.23 -13.21 -9.43
N ARG A 299 6.44 -13.18 -10.52
CA ARG A 299 6.82 -12.74 -11.88
C ARG A 299 6.54 -11.25 -12.11
N SER A 300 6.90 -10.43 -11.13
CA SER A 300 7.30 -9.04 -11.33
C SER A 300 8.69 -8.93 -12.02
N GLY A 301 8.95 -9.83 -12.97
CA GLY A 301 10.23 -9.99 -13.66
C GLY A 301 10.01 -10.57 -15.06
N GLY A 302 9.83 -9.69 -16.04
CA GLY A 302 10.04 -9.97 -17.47
C GLY A 302 8.90 -10.66 -18.24
N GLU A 303 8.22 -9.87 -19.08
CA GLU A 303 7.40 -10.20 -20.28
C GLU A 303 5.96 -10.78 -20.16
N THR A 304 5.02 -9.87 -20.46
CA THR A 304 3.74 -9.89 -21.22
C THR A 304 2.60 -10.91 -20.97
N LEU A 305 1.42 -10.31 -20.71
CA LEU A 305 0.02 -10.76 -20.70
C LEU A 305 -0.42 -11.89 -21.67
N VAL A 306 -1.37 -12.72 -21.21
CA VAL A 306 -2.53 -13.15 -22.03
C VAL A 306 -3.79 -13.24 -21.15
N TYR A 307 -4.79 -12.39 -21.46
CA TYR A 307 -6.19 -12.62 -21.10
C TYR A 307 -6.83 -13.51 -22.18
N CYS A 308 -7.53 -14.56 -21.75
CA CYS A 308 -8.68 -15.13 -22.45
C CYS A 308 -9.83 -15.19 -21.45
#